data_AF-E3RH25-F1
#
_entry.id   AF-E3RH25-F1
#
_cell.length_a   1.000
_cell.length_b   1.000
_cell.length_c   1.000
_cell.angle_alpha   90.00
_cell.angle_beta   90.00
_cell.angle_gamma   90.00
#
_symmetry.space_group_name_H-M   'P 1'
#
loop_
_entity.id
_entity.type
_entity.pdbx_description
1 polymer ?
#
loop_
_entity_poly.entity_id
_entity_poly.type
_entity_poly.pdbx_seq_one_letter_code
_entity_poly.pdbx_strand_id
1 'polypeptide(L)'
;MGVPDRPPELPYDPYKTLPPRWSRNDRLNANTITQFSKIWDNSKKYTGDAYDLLDDKIKIFFSICWQVDIKEEEFHAVFPRILTGRAEMFYIQIVERDDSFASAYMAIKNHFDHDVHHQHYYTDWTTTNFARTRIENPEKGLQEVLQILLDKLQLCQRALGKNFEGEDALRTTVINACRGDSFQIYDLQSRRTLHVSTRHRC
;
A
#
# COMPACT_ATOMS: atom_id res chain seq x y z
N MET A 1 -12.15 39.30 -12.49
CA MET A 1 -12.60 37.90 -12.52
C MET A 1 -11.95 37.19 -11.36
N GLY A 2 -12.73 36.74 -10.38
CA GLY A 2 -12.22 36.01 -9.22
C GLY A 2 -11.79 34.61 -9.63
N VAL A 3 -10.64 34.18 -9.12
CA VAL A 3 -10.19 32.79 -9.24
C VAL A 3 -11.23 31.92 -8.52
N PRO A 4 -11.76 30.84 -9.14
CA PRO A 4 -12.74 30.00 -8.46
C PRO A 4 -12.10 29.40 -7.21
N ASP A 5 -12.85 29.44 -6.10
CA ASP A 5 -12.45 28.95 -4.79
C ASP A 5 -11.81 27.57 -4.90
N ARG A 6 -10.51 27.50 -4.55
CA ARG A 6 -9.83 26.23 -4.33
C ARG A 6 -10.59 25.54 -3.18
N PRO A 7 -11.08 24.29 -3.35
CA PRO A 7 -11.66 23.56 -2.23
C PRO A 7 -10.65 23.55 -1.06
N PRO A 8 -11.12 23.67 0.21
CA PRO A 8 -10.22 23.71 1.35
C PRO A 8 -9.26 22.52 1.30
N GLU A 9 -7.95 22.78 1.30
CA GLU A 9 -6.98 21.71 1.42
C GLU A 9 -7.27 20.98 2.73
N LEU A 10 -7.57 19.69 2.64
CA LEU A 10 -7.74 18.85 3.82
C LEU A 10 -6.51 19.01 4.73
N PRO A 11 -6.69 19.09 6.06
CA PRO A 11 -5.58 19.25 6.98
C PRO A 11 -4.52 18.18 6.72
N TYR A 12 -3.28 18.61 6.50
CA TYR A 12 -2.17 17.70 6.32
C TYR A 12 -1.87 16.99 7.65
N ASP A 13 -1.94 15.66 7.64
CA ASP A 13 -1.57 14.82 8.76
C ASP A 13 -0.36 13.95 8.35
N PRO A 14 0.86 14.25 8.81
CA PRO A 14 2.05 13.49 8.44
C PRO A 14 2.03 12.04 8.94
N TYR A 15 1.14 11.72 9.90
CA TYR A 15 0.98 10.38 10.46
C TYR A 15 -0.10 9.55 9.74
N LYS A 16 -0.72 10.09 8.68
CA LYS A 16 -1.73 9.40 7.87
C LYS A 16 -1.56 9.57 6.37
N THR A 17 -0.73 10.52 5.94
CA THR A 17 -0.61 10.86 4.52
C THR A 17 0.28 9.87 3.78
N LEU A 18 -0.30 9.16 2.81
CA LEU A 18 0.39 8.31 1.85
C LEU A 18 0.06 8.73 0.40
N PRO A 19 1.07 8.85 -0.50
CA PRO A 19 2.50 8.76 -0.20
C PRO A 19 2.97 9.91 0.73
N PRO A 20 4.07 9.72 1.50
CA PRO A 20 4.60 10.76 2.37
C PRO A 20 5.04 11.99 1.58
N ARG A 21 4.95 13.18 2.20
CA ARG A 21 5.48 14.42 1.60
C ARG A 21 6.96 14.56 1.93
N TRP A 22 7.67 15.27 1.06
CA TRP A 22 9.06 15.60 1.32
C TRP A 22 9.18 16.45 2.59
N SER A 23 10.09 16.06 3.46
CA SER A 23 10.50 16.78 4.66
C SER A 23 12.03 16.82 4.72
N ARG A 24 12.57 17.79 5.45
CA ARG A 24 14.01 17.85 5.72
C ARG A 24 14.41 16.79 6.76
N ASN A 25 15.69 16.47 6.81
CA ASN A 25 16.21 15.50 7.79
C ASN A 25 16.70 16.21 9.06
N ASP A 26 15.91 16.14 10.14
CA ASP A 26 16.29 16.63 11.47
C ASP A 26 16.86 15.49 12.34
N ARG A 27 17.83 15.80 13.21
CA ARG A 27 18.47 14.78 14.04
C ARG A 27 17.51 14.24 15.11
N LEU A 28 17.26 12.94 15.08
CA LEU A 28 16.56 12.24 16.16
C LEU A 28 17.53 11.82 17.27
N ASN A 29 17.12 11.96 18.53
CA ASN A 29 17.93 11.55 19.67
C ASN A 29 18.03 10.01 19.79
N ALA A 30 19.16 9.51 20.30
CA ALA A 30 19.45 8.07 20.38
C ALA A 30 18.50 7.29 21.31
N ASN A 31 17.94 7.94 22.33
CA ASN A 31 17.01 7.31 23.25
C ASN A 31 15.66 7.01 22.58
N THR A 32 15.11 7.97 21.84
CA THR A 32 13.87 7.80 21.05
C THR A 32 14.04 6.75 19.97
N ILE A 33 15.21 6.70 19.32
CA ILE A 33 15.56 5.62 18.37
C ILE A 33 15.48 4.24 19.05
N THR A 34 15.99 4.11 20.28
CA THR A 34 15.95 2.86 21.05
C THR A 34 14.52 2.54 21.50
N GLN A 35 13.73 3.53 21.91
CA GLN A 35 12.32 3.34 22.26
C GLN A 35 11.51 2.84 21.06
N PHE A 36 11.66 3.46 19.89
CA PHE A 36 11.03 3.01 18.65
C PHE A 36 11.33 1.53 18.38
N SER A 37 12.60 1.13 18.46
CA SER A 37 12.99 -0.26 18.22
C SER A 37 12.52 -1.27 19.25
N LYS A 38 12.19 -0.84 20.47
CA LYS A 38 11.60 -1.71 21.49
C LYS A 38 10.10 -1.94 21.23
N ILE A 39 9.41 -0.92 20.71
CA ILE A 39 7.98 -1.00 20.40
C ILE A 39 7.74 -1.74 19.08
N TRP A 40 8.64 -1.57 18.11
CA TRP A 40 8.52 -2.22 16.82
C TRP A 40 8.60 -3.74 16.93
N ASP A 41 7.55 -4.43 16.50
CA ASP A 41 7.54 -5.88 16.39
C ASP A 41 8.36 -6.34 15.18
N ASN A 42 9.45 -7.07 15.42
CA ASN A 42 10.31 -7.60 14.38
C ASN A 42 9.58 -8.51 13.38
N SER A 43 8.47 -9.16 13.78
CA SER A 43 7.64 -9.96 12.88
C SER A 43 6.87 -9.12 11.85
N LYS A 44 6.78 -7.81 12.08
CA LYS A 44 6.06 -6.87 11.21
C LYS A 44 6.98 -6.12 10.25
N LYS A 45 8.28 -6.37 10.26
CA LYS A 45 9.20 -5.72 9.31
C LYS A 45 8.79 -5.99 7.85
N TYR A 46 9.02 -5.01 7.00
CA TYR A 46 8.82 -5.08 5.57
C TYR A 46 9.94 -5.87 4.91
N THR A 47 9.61 -6.95 4.21
CA THR A 47 10.60 -7.85 3.59
C THR A 47 10.91 -7.48 2.14
N GLY A 48 9.99 -6.80 1.46
CA GLY A 48 10.01 -6.60 0.00
C GLY A 48 9.44 -7.79 -0.79
N ASP A 49 8.78 -8.74 -0.12
CA ASP A 49 8.12 -9.87 -0.79
C ASP A 49 6.74 -9.52 -1.33
N ALA A 50 6.31 -10.27 -2.35
CA ALA A 50 4.97 -10.13 -2.90
C ALA A 50 3.95 -10.30 -1.78
N TYR A 51 2.90 -9.47 -1.80
CA TYR A 51 1.85 -9.42 -0.78
C TYR A 51 2.28 -8.94 0.63
N ASP A 52 3.56 -8.70 0.89
CA ASP A 52 3.96 -7.88 2.03
C ASP A 52 3.85 -6.42 1.57
N LEU A 53 2.87 -5.67 2.07
CA LEU A 53 2.56 -4.34 1.54
C LEU A 53 3.29 -3.25 2.34
N LEU A 54 4.11 -2.43 1.68
CA LEU A 54 4.84 -1.34 2.32
C LEU A 54 3.89 -0.37 3.04
N ASP A 55 2.78 -0.01 2.40
CA ASP A 55 1.81 0.96 2.93
C ASP A 55 1.19 0.52 4.26
N ASP A 56 0.99 -0.78 4.46
CA ASP A 56 0.51 -1.30 5.74
C ASP A 56 1.57 -1.14 6.84
N LYS A 57 2.85 -1.34 6.50
CA LYS A 57 3.95 -1.14 7.45
C LYS A 57 4.12 0.33 7.78
N ILE A 58 3.93 1.23 6.80
CA ILE A 58 3.99 2.67 7.04
C ILE A 58 2.86 3.12 7.98
N LYS A 59 1.66 2.54 7.89
CA LYS A 59 0.57 2.85 8.85
C LYS A 59 0.97 2.48 10.30
N ILE A 60 1.60 1.32 10.51
CA ILE A 60 2.11 0.92 11.83
C ILE A 60 3.25 1.86 12.26
N PHE A 61 4.16 2.17 11.35
CA PHE A 61 5.28 3.08 11.56
C PHE A 61 4.80 4.46 12.03
N PHE A 62 3.82 5.05 11.35
CA PHE A 62 3.26 6.35 11.73
C PHE A 62 2.57 6.30 13.09
N SER A 63 1.82 5.22 13.39
CA SER A 63 1.20 5.04 14.71
C SER A 63 2.24 5.03 15.83
N ILE A 64 3.38 4.37 15.63
CA ILE A 64 4.46 4.33 16.63
C ILE A 64 5.16 5.68 16.71
N CYS A 65 5.48 6.31 15.57
CA CYS A 65 6.11 7.63 15.55
C CYS A 65 5.27 8.67 16.29
N TRP A 66 3.95 8.66 16.10
CA TRP A 66 3.01 9.48 16.86
C TRP A 66 3.07 9.20 18.36
N GLN A 67 3.09 7.92 18.75
CA GLN A 67 3.11 7.50 20.16
C GLN A 67 4.38 7.93 20.90
N VAL A 68 5.53 7.98 20.23
CA VAL A 68 6.83 8.34 20.83
C VAL A 68 7.32 9.74 20.45
N ASP A 69 6.43 10.60 19.95
CA ASP A 69 6.70 12.00 19.60
C ASP A 69 7.86 12.18 18.61
N ILE A 70 7.97 11.28 17.63
CA ILE A 70 8.87 11.44 16.48
C ILE A 70 8.17 12.32 15.45
N LYS A 71 8.83 13.39 15.02
CA LYS A 71 8.30 14.35 14.04
C LYS A 71 8.58 13.91 12.61
N GLU A 72 7.87 14.51 11.67
CA GLU A 72 7.98 14.19 10.25
C GLU A 72 9.41 14.32 9.70
N GLU A 73 10.15 15.33 10.17
CA GLU A 73 11.54 15.59 9.79
C GLU A 73 12.51 14.51 10.36
N GLU A 74 12.07 13.76 11.35
CA GLU A 74 12.85 12.74 12.06
C GLU A 74 12.53 11.30 11.61
N PHE A 75 11.48 11.10 10.80
CA PHE A 75 11.06 9.78 10.32
C PHE A 75 12.19 8.99 9.64
N HIS A 76 13.05 9.68 8.88
CA HIS A 76 14.18 9.07 8.18
C HIS A 76 15.11 8.30 9.13
N ALA A 77 15.25 8.75 10.38
CA ALA A 77 16.18 8.16 11.35
C ALA A 77 15.75 6.77 11.85
N VAL A 78 14.46 6.45 11.74
CA VAL A 78 13.88 5.18 12.20
C VAL A 78 13.35 4.31 11.07
N PHE A 79 13.16 4.86 9.87
CA PHE A 79 12.66 4.11 8.72
C PHE A 79 13.46 2.84 8.38
N PRO A 80 14.82 2.81 8.40
CA PRO A 80 15.57 1.58 8.13
C PRO A 80 15.23 0.43 9.09
N ARG A 81 14.77 0.73 10.31
CA ARG A 81 14.49 -0.27 11.35
C ARG A 81 13.27 -1.13 11.03
N ILE A 82 12.40 -0.65 10.16
CA ILE A 82 11.20 -1.39 9.75
C ILE A 82 11.46 -2.30 8.54
N LEU A 83 12.67 -2.26 7.96
CA LEU A 83 13.03 -3.05 6.80
C LEU A 83 13.76 -4.34 7.22
N THR A 84 13.63 -5.37 6.40
CA THR A 84 14.38 -6.62 6.49
C THR A 84 14.49 -7.26 5.10
N GLY A 85 15.29 -8.32 4.95
CA GLY A 85 15.33 -9.12 3.73
C GLY A 85 15.73 -8.31 2.50
N ARG A 86 14.96 -8.44 1.41
CA ARG A 86 15.27 -7.79 0.12
C ARG A 86 15.10 -6.28 0.20
N ALA A 87 14.12 -5.80 0.95
CA ALA A 87 13.90 -4.37 1.14
C ALA A 87 15.05 -3.69 1.88
N GLU A 88 15.59 -4.31 2.93
CA GLU A 88 16.76 -3.80 3.64
C GLU A 88 18.01 -3.78 2.74
N MET A 89 18.25 -4.85 1.98
CA MET A 89 19.37 -4.91 1.04
C MET A 89 19.27 -3.81 -0.02
N PHE A 90 18.09 -3.60 -0.59
CA PHE A 90 17.84 -2.53 -1.55
C PHE A 90 18.06 -1.14 -0.94
N TYR A 91 17.55 -0.91 0.28
CA TYR A 91 17.73 0.36 0.99
C TYR A 91 19.21 0.69 1.15
N ILE A 92 20.03 -0.26 1.63
CA ILE A 92 21.48 -0.07 1.82
C ILE A 92 22.21 0.26 0.51
N GLN A 93 21.74 -0.28 -0.61
CA GLN A 93 22.39 -0.11 -1.91
C GLN A 93 22.01 1.19 -2.63
N ILE A 94 20.77 1.67 -2.45
CA ILE A 94 20.19 2.71 -3.30
C ILE A 94 19.91 4.01 -2.55
N VAL A 95 19.56 3.95 -1.26
CA VAL A 95 19.16 5.14 -0.50
C VAL A 95 20.40 5.81 0.09
N GLU A 96 20.59 7.09 -0.22
CA GLU A 96 21.71 7.88 0.28
C GLU A 96 21.42 8.42 1.68
N ARG A 97 22.46 8.85 2.40
CA ARG A 97 22.34 9.26 3.81
C ARG A 97 21.46 10.49 4.00
N ASP A 98 21.44 11.37 3.02
CA ASP A 98 20.71 12.64 2.99
C ASP A 98 19.35 12.54 2.29
N ASP A 99 18.98 11.35 1.79
CA ASP A 99 17.63 11.12 1.27
C ASP A 99 16.58 11.36 2.36
N SER A 100 15.52 12.06 1.97
CA SER A 100 14.34 12.24 2.83
C SER A 100 13.62 10.91 3.03
N PHE A 101 12.82 10.82 4.10
CA PHE A 101 11.92 9.68 4.29
C PHE A 101 11.00 9.44 3.08
N ALA A 102 10.46 10.51 2.47
CA ALA A 102 9.63 10.41 1.28
C ALA A 102 10.39 9.85 0.07
N SER A 103 11.63 10.31 -0.16
CA SER A 103 12.50 9.81 -1.22
C SER A 103 12.77 8.31 -1.05
N ALA A 104 13.17 7.91 0.15
CA ALA A 104 13.45 6.51 0.48
C ALA A 104 12.21 5.61 0.34
N TYR A 105 11.05 6.07 0.84
CA TYR A 105 9.78 5.39 0.67
C TYR A 105 9.44 5.21 -0.82
N MET A 106 9.53 6.27 -1.63
CA MET A 106 9.22 6.21 -3.06
C MET A 106 10.18 5.29 -3.81
N ALA A 107 11.47 5.30 -3.47
CA ALA A 107 12.46 4.42 -4.08
C ALA A 107 12.13 2.94 -3.82
N ILE A 108 11.85 2.57 -2.57
CA ILE A 108 11.44 1.21 -2.20
C ILE A 108 10.12 0.85 -2.88
N LYS A 109 9.11 1.73 -2.78
CA LYS A 109 7.78 1.46 -3.35
C LYS A 109 7.86 1.23 -4.85
N ASN A 110 8.58 2.06 -5.59
CA ASN A 110 8.71 1.90 -7.03
C ASN A 110 9.47 0.63 -7.43
N HIS A 111 10.41 0.18 -6.60
CA HIS A 111 11.18 -1.03 -6.86
C HIS A 111 10.36 -2.30 -6.62
N PHE A 112 9.62 -2.36 -5.52
CA PHE A 112 8.89 -3.57 -5.11
C PHE A 112 7.42 -3.60 -5.59
N ASP A 113 6.74 -2.45 -5.73
CA ASP A 113 5.34 -2.37 -6.18
C ASP A 113 5.21 -2.06 -7.70
N HIS A 114 6.21 -2.44 -8.51
CA HIS A 114 6.18 -2.21 -9.97
C HIS A 114 5.05 -2.98 -10.69
N ASP A 115 4.71 -2.57 -11.91
CA ASP A 115 3.53 -2.99 -12.69
C ASP A 115 3.28 -4.51 -12.76
N VAL A 116 4.35 -5.32 -12.74
CA VAL A 116 4.25 -6.79 -12.77
C VAL A 116 3.52 -7.33 -11.53
N HIS A 117 3.77 -6.76 -10.34
CA HIS A 117 3.05 -7.14 -9.13
C HIS A 117 1.60 -6.66 -9.17
N HIS A 118 1.33 -5.47 -9.73
CA HIS A 118 -0.02 -4.94 -9.87
C HIS A 118 -0.92 -5.84 -10.75
N GLN A 119 -0.39 -6.36 -11.86
CA GLN A 119 -1.09 -7.33 -12.71
C GLN A 119 -1.38 -8.65 -12.00
N HIS A 120 -0.45 -9.12 -11.16
CA HIS A 120 -0.63 -10.33 -10.38
C HIS A 120 -1.75 -10.17 -9.35
N TYR A 121 -1.75 -9.05 -8.61
CA TYR A 121 -2.82 -8.72 -7.66
C TYR A 121 -4.18 -8.60 -8.33
N TYR A 122 -4.23 -8.03 -9.55
CA TYR A 122 -5.47 -7.93 -10.32
C TYR A 122 -5.97 -9.31 -10.80
N THR A 123 -5.05 -10.18 -11.23
CA THR A 123 -5.37 -11.55 -11.64
C THR A 123 -5.92 -12.34 -10.46
N ASP A 124 -5.29 -12.24 -9.29
CA ASP A 124 -5.78 -12.89 -8.08
C ASP A 124 -7.13 -12.31 -7.63
N TRP A 125 -7.32 -10.99 -7.70
CA TRP A 125 -8.58 -10.32 -7.39
C TRP A 125 -9.75 -10.82 -8.26
N THR A 126 -9.51 -11.06 -9.55
CA THR A 126 -10.57 -11.42 -10.52
C THR A 126 -10.81 -12.93 -10.65
N THR A 127 -9.82 -13.75 -10.31
CA THR A 127 -9.89 -15.22 -10.53
C THR A 127 -9.99 -16.04 -9.25
N THR A 128 -9.66 -15.47 -8.08
CA THR A 128 -9.84 -16.17 -6.80
C THR A 128 -11.33 -16.40 -6.56
N ASN A 129 -11.70 -17.66 -6.33
CA ASN A 129 -13.07 -18.07 -6.07
C ASN A 129 -13.12 -19.21 -5.04
N PHE A 130 -14.27 -19.37 -4.41
CA PHE A 130 -14.45 -20.30 -3.30
C PHE A 130 -14.16 -21.76 -3.69
N ALA A 131 -14.55 -22.16 -4.90
CA ALA A 131 -14.33 -23.53 -5.39
C ALA A 131 -12.84 -23.85 -5.53
N ARG A 132 -12.04 -22.91 -6.07
CA ARG A 132 -10.58 -23.04 -6.19
C ARG A 132 -9.92 -23.04 -4.80
N THR A 133 -10.27 -22.10 -3.92
CA THR A 133 -9.71 -22.03 -2.57
C THR A 133 -9.97 -23.32 -1.78
N ARG A 134 -11.12 -23.96 -1.97
CA ARG A 134 -11.42 -25.27 -1.36
C ARG A 134 -10.56 -26.40 -1.90
N ILE A 135 -10.26 -26.41 -3.20
CA ILE A 135 -9.37 -27.41 -3.80
C ILE A 135 -7.94 -27.24 -3.29
N GLU A 136 -7.49 -25.99 -3.13
CA GLU A 136 -6.15 -25.64 -2.63
C GLU A 136 -5.97 -25.91 -1.12
N ASN A 137 -7.07 -26.02 -0.36
CA ASN A 137 -7.07 -26.22 1.10
C ASN A 137 -8.00 -27.40 1.49
N PRO A 138 -7.73 -28.64 1.04
CA PRO A 138 -8.63 -29.78 1.21
C PRO A 138 -8.81 -30.22 2.67
N GLU A 139 -7.88 -29.86 3.55
CA GLU A 139 -7.89 -30.19 4.98
C GLU A 139 -8.70 -29.21 5.84
N LYS A 140 -9.15 -28.08 5.25
CA LYS A 140 -9.81 -26.99 5.96
C LYS A 140 -11.33 -27.09 5.94
N GLY A 141 -11.96 -26.64 7.02
CA GLY A 141 -13.42 -26.50 7.08
C GLY A 141 -13.92 -25.38 6.16
N LEU A 142 -15.19 -25.43 5.76
CA LEU A 142 -15.78 -24.43 4.86
C LEU A 142 -15.63 -22.98 5.36
N GLN A 143 -15.74 -22.78 6.68
CA GLN A 143 -15.57 -21.46 7.29
C GLN A 143 -14.13 -20.96 7.21
N GLU A 144 -13.14 -21.84 7.41
CA GLU A 144 -11.72 -21.50 7.28
C GLU A 144 -11.39 -21.18 5.81
N VAL A 145 -11.91 -21.97 4.86
CA VAL A 145 -11.76 -21.70 3.42
C VAL A 145 -12.35 -20.34 3.04
N LEU A 146 -13.52 -19.99 3.59
CA LEU A 146 -14.12 -18.67 3.37
C LEU A 146 -13.23 -17.56 3.93
N GLN A 147 -12.66 -17.74 5.12
CA GLN A 147 -11.75 -16.76 5.71
C GLN A 147 -10.50 -16.56 4.86
N ILE A 148 -9.89 -17.64 4.35
CA ILE A 148 -8.72 -17.58 3.46
C ILE A 148 -9.06 -16.81 2.18
N LEU A 149 -10.23 -17.05 1.59
CA LEU A 149 -10.72 -16.31 0.43
C LEU A 149 -10.85 -14.81 0.75
N LEU A 150 -11.50 -14.47 1.86
CA LEU A 150 -11.70 -13.08 2.28
C LEU A 150 -10.37 -12.36 2.51
N ASP A 151 -9.46 -13.00 3.24
CA ASP A 151 -8.14 -12.45 3.54
C ASP A 151 -7.35 -12.18 2.26
N LYS A 152 -7.38 -13.12 1.29
CA LYS A 152 -6.72 -12.96 0.00
C LYS A 152 -7.31 -11.80 -0.81
N LEU A 153 -8.64 -11.68 -0.86
CA LEU A 153 -9.30 -10.59 -1.59
C LEU A 153 -9.02 -9.23 -0.94
N GLN A 154 -9.11 -9.11 0.39
CA GLN A 154 -8.76 -7.89 1.11
C GLN A 154 -7.30 -7.48 0.91
N LEU A 155 -6.40 -8.45 0.82
CA LEU A 155 -4.99 -8.21 0.53
C LEU A 155 -4.80 -7.67 -0.90
N CYS A 156 -5.44 -8.29 -1.89
CA CYS A 156 -5.42 -7.81 -3.27
C CYS A 156 -6.02 -6.40 -3.39
N GLN A 157 -7.13 -6.13 -2.71
CA GLN A 157 -7.76 -4.80 -2.70
C GLN A 157 -6.77 -3.71 -2.26
N ARG A 158 -6.10 -3.93 -1.13
CA ARG A 158 -5.12 -2.99 -0.58
C ARG A 158 -3.91 -2.84 -1.50
N ALA A 159 -3.46 -3.92 -2.12
CA ALA A 159 -2.34 -3.90 -3.06
C ALA A 159 -2.66 -3.18 -4.38
N LEU A 160 -3.92 -3.24 -4.84
CA LEU A 160 -4.39 -2.55 -6.05
C LEU A 160 -4.61 -1.04 -5.84
N GLY A 161 -4.76 -0.60 -4.59
CA GLY A 161 -4.81 0.80 -4.18
C GLY A 161 -6.18 1.48 -4.35
N LYS A 162 -6.16 2.81 -4.39
CA LYS A 162 -7.37 3.67 -4.24
C LYS A 162 -8.50 3.38 -5.23
N ASN A 163 -8.19 2.87 -6.44
CA ASN A 163 -9.22 2.55 -7.44
C ASN A 163 -10.11 1.37 -7.04
N PHE A 164 -9.66 0.56 -6.08
CA PHE A 164 -10.37 -0.62 -5.57
C PHE A 164 -10.77 -0.45 -4.09
N GLU A 165 -10.43 0.68 -3.47
CA GLU A 165 -10.72 0.96 -2.06
C GLU A 165 -12.24 1.12 -1.85
N GLY A 166 -12.75 0.60 -0.73
CA GLY A 166 -14.15 0.71 -0.34
C GLY A 166 -14.86 -0.63 -0.12
N GLU A 167 -15.88 -0.62 0.73
CA GLU A 167 -16.61 -1.83 1.12
C GLU A 167 -17.42 -2.43 -0.04
N ASP A 168 -17.97 -1.59 -0.92
CA ASP A 168 -18.82 -2.04 -2.03
C ASP A 168 -18.07 -2.89 -3.06
N ALA A 169 -16.86 -2.47 -3.43
CA ALA A 169 -16.00 -3.20 -4.36
C ALA A 169 -15.65 -4.58 -3.78
N LEU A 170 -15.23 -4.62 -2.52
CA LEU A 170 -14.89 -5.87 -1.83
C LEU A 170 -16.13 -6.78 -1.70
N ARG A 171 -17.26 -6.25 -1.24
CA ARG A 171 -18.50 -7.00 -1.06
C ARG A 171 -18.96 -7.62 -2.37
N THR A 172 -18.94 -6.86 -3.46
CA THR A 172 -19.35 -7.34 -4.78
C THR A 172 -18.42 -8.46 -5.27
N THR A 173 -17.10 -8.28 -5.15
CA THR A 173 -16.12 -9.29 -5.53
C THR A 173 -16.27 -10.57 -4.71
N VAL A 174 -16.47 -10.47 -3.40
CA VAL A 174 -16.70 -11.63 -2.52
C VAL A 174 -17.95 -12.41 -2.94
N ILE A 175 -19.05 -11.72 -3.23
CA ILE A 175 -20.30 -12.36 -3.68
C ILE A 175 -20.06 -13.15 -4.98
N ASN A 176 -19.36 -12.53 -5.95
CA ASN A 176 -19.07 -13.17 -7.23
C ASN A 176 -18.10 -14.36 -7.07
N ALA A 177 -17.06 -14.21 -6.26
CA ALA A 177 -16.10 -15.26 -5.92
C ALA A 177 -16.76 -16.47 -5.25
N CYS A 178 -17.79 -16.26 -4.44
CA CYS A 178 -18.58 -17.33 -3.82
C CYS A 178 -19.53 -18.03 -4.82
N ARG A 179 -20.06 -17.29 -5.81
CA ARG A 179 -20.94 -17.84 -6.86
C ARG A 179 -20.18 -18.59 -7.96
N GLY A 180 -18.88 -18.34 -8.09
CA GLY A 180 -18.07 -18.87 -9.19
C GLY A 180 -18.18 -18.07 -10.48
N ASP A 181 -18.77 -16.88 -10.41
CA ASP A 181 -18.86 -15.95 -11.55
C ASP A 181 -17.53 -15.20 -11.66
N SER A 182 -16.75 -15.50 -12.70
CA SER A 182 -15.57 -14.71 -13.07
C SER A 182 -16.00 -13.25 -13.28
N PHE A 183 -15.33 -12.30 -12.62
CA PHE A 183 -15.63 -10.88 -12.79
C PHE A 183 -15.26 -10.43 -14.22
N GLN A 184 -16.21 -10.51 -15.15
CA GLN A 184 -16.12 -9.81 -16.42
C GLN A 184 -16.91 -8.50 -16.31
N ILE A 185 -16.27 -7.38 -16.68
CA ILE A 185 -16.78 -6.00 -16.85
C ILE A 185 -16.67 -5.15 -15.55
N TYR A 186 -15.87 -4.07 -15.46
CA TYR A 186 -15.89 -2.83 -16.24
C TYR A 186 -14.49 -2.24 -16.54
N ASP A 187 -13.99 -2.42 -17.76
CA ASP A 187 -12.90 -1.59 -18.32
C ASP A 187 -13.48 -0.70 -19.41
N LEU A 188 -14.19 0.38 -19.05
CA LEU A 188 -14.69 1.36 -20.02
C LEU A 188 -14.81 2.82 -19.55
N GLN A 189 -14.35 3.18 -18.33
CA GLN A 189 -14.38 4.58 -17.89
C GLN A 189 -13.02 5.28 -17.80
N SER A 190 -11.89 4.56 -17.72
CA SER A 190 -10.56 5.21 -17.68
C SER A 190 -9.88 5.39 -19.05
N ARG A 191 -10.41 4.84 -20.15
CA ARG A 191 -9.82 5.00 -21.50
C ARG A 191 -10.49 6.07 -22.38
N ARG A 192 -11.58 6.72 -21.95
CA ARG A 192 -12.29 7.73 -22.76
C ARG A 192 -11.88 9.19 -22.52
N THR A 193 -11.07 9.49 -21.50
CA THR A 193 -10.64 10.87 -21.22
C THR A 193 -9.31 11.28 -21.86
N LEU A 194 -8.56 10.34 -22.46
CA LEU A 194 -7.29 10.63 -23.16
C LEU A 194 -7.37 10.57 -24.69
N HIS A 195 -8.56 10.37 -25.28
CA HIS A 195 -8.72 10.24 -26.74
C HIS A 195 -9.78 11.15 -27.38
N VAL A 196 -10.22 12.19 -26.68
CA VAL A 196 -11.03 13.27 -27.27
C VAL A 196 -10.45 14.63 -26.90
N SER A 197 -9.24 14.92 -27.39
CA SER A 197 -8.80 16.30 -27.63
C SER A 197 -7.67 16.37 -28.64
N THR A 198 -7.86 15.77 -29.81
CA THR A 198 -7.04 16.07 -30.99
C THR A 198 -7.91 16.00 -32.24
N ARG A 199 -8.55 17.13 -32.53
CA ARG A 199 -8.93 17.66 -33.85
C ARG A 199 -10.12 18.58 -33.61
N HIS A 200 -9.95 19.87 -33.83
CA HIS A 200 -10.73 20.65 -34.77
C HIS A 200 -9.87 21.86 -35.15
N ARG A 201 -9.28 21.80 -36.36
CA ARG A 201 -8.93 22.99 -37.15
C ARG A 201 -10.18 23.33 -37.96
N CYS A 202 -10.64 24.56 -37.83
CA CYS A 202 -11.01 25.43 -38.95
C CYS A 202 -10.64 26.85 -38.52
#